data_AF-A0A7J2H609-F1
#
_entry.id   AF-A0A7J2H609-F1
#
_cell.length_a   1.000
_cell.length_b   1.000
_cell.length_c   1.000
_cell.angle_alpha   90.00
_cell.angle_beta   90.00
_cell.angle_gamma   90.00
#
_symmetry.space_group_name_H-M   'P 1'
#
loop_
_entity.id
_entity.type
_entity.pdbx_description
1 polymer ?
#
loop_
_entity_poly.entity_id
_entity_poly.type
_entity_poly.pdbx_seq_one_letter_code
_entity_poly.pdbx_strand_id
1 'polypeptide(L)'
;MGMRLRSSLRRGWSLLIAYILLSTLLLSVSLSEVSSKGRAFDRVPFYEARGGVICRDGRPINLFGLSWFGFETCDYVVHGLWAVNWRELLRQVKELGFNAIRIQSALPPSTELSLPA
;
A
#
# COMPACT_ATOMS: atom_id res chain seq x y z
N MET A 1 -32.70 -0.88 -66.76
CA MET A 1 -31.88 0.21 -66.19
C MET A 1 -31.91 0.07 -64.66
N GLY A 2 -30.96 -0.68 -64.08
CA GLY A 2 -31.05 -1.15 -62.69
C GLY A 2 -29.88 -0.71 -61.82
N MET A 3 -30.18 -0.57 -60.52
CA MET A 3 -29.28 -0.59 -59.36
C MET A 3 -28.49 0.68 -58.99
N ARG A 4 -29.06 1.47 -58.06
CA ARG A 4 -28.31 2.28 -57.07
C ARG A 4 -29.09 2.44 -55.76
N LEU A 5 -29.27 1.39 -54.95
CA LEU A 5 -29.90 1.55 -53.63
C LEU A 5 -29.54 0.49 -52.56
N ARG A 6 -28.29 0.00 -52.53
CA ARG A 6 -27.86 -1.07 -51.59
C ARG A 6 -26.77 -0.69 -50.57
N SER A 7 -26.25 0.54 -50.59
CA SER A 7 -25.06 0.91 -49.78
C SER A 7 -25.34 1.66 -48.47
N SER A 8 -26.57 2.13 -48.22
CA SER A 8 -26.90 2.80 -46.94
C SER A 8 -27.16 1.82 -45.80
N LEU A 9 -27.77 0.66 -46.10
CA LEU A 9 -28.11 -0.37 -45.11
C LEU A 9 -26.86 -1.01 -44.49
N ARG A 10 -25.83 -1.27 -45.30
CA ARG A 10 -24.56 -1.86 -44.81
C ARG A 10 -23.78 -0.92 -43.90
N ARG A 11 -23.88 0.39 -44.11
CA ARG A 11 -23.20 1.41 -43.29
C ARG A 11 -23.85 1.58 -41.91
N GLY A 12 -25.18 1.49 -41.82
CA GLY A 12 -25.89 1.56 -40.55
C GLY A 12 -25.55 0.39 -39.61
N TRP A 13 -25.44 -0.83 -40.16
CA TRP A 13 -25.09 -2.02 -39.38
C TRP A 13 -23.64 -2.00 -38.88
N SER A 14 -22.70 -1.46 -39.68
CA SER A 14 -21.30 -1.29 -39.25
C SER A 14 -21.15 -0.33 -38.07
N LEU A 15 -21.93 0.76 -38.03
CA LEU A 15 -21.89 1.72 -36.92
C LEU A 15 -22.51 1.16 -35.64
N LEU A 16 -23.59 0.38 -35.75
CA LEU A 16 -24.20 -0.32 -34.62
C LEU A 16 -23.24 -1.34 -33.99
N ILE A 17 -22.54 -2.13 -34.83
CA ILE A 17 -21.54 -3.09 -34.36
C ILE A 17 -20.36 -2.37 -33.70
N ALA A 18 -19.85 -1.30 -34.31
CA ALA A 18 -18.76 -0.51 -33.74
C ALA A 18 -19.15 0.12 -32.38
N TYR A 19 -20.39 0.61 -32.25
CA TYR A 19 -20.91 1.15 -30.99
C TYR A 19 -21.04 0.08 -29.90
N ILE A 20 -21.56 -1.10 -30.23
CA ILE A 20 -21.66 -2.23 -29.29
C ILE A 20 -20.26 -2.64 -28.83
N LEU A 21 -19.31 -2.80 -29.76
CA LEU A 21 -17.92 -3.15 -29.44
C LEU A 21 -17.24 -2.10 -28.54
N LEU A 22 -17.41 -0.81 -28.87
CA LEU A 22 -16.85 0.29 -28.09
C LEU A 22 -17.50 0.39 -26.70
N SER A 23 -18.81 0.19 -26.60
CA SER A 23 -19.52 0.17 -25.32
C SER A 23 -19.12 -1.03 -24.46
N THR A 24 -18.93 -2.21 -25.06
CA THR A 24 -18.43 -3.38 -24.31
C THR A 24 -17.00 -3.17 -23.83
N LEU A 25 -16.14 -2.55 -24.64
CA LEU A 25 -14.77 -2.22 -24.27
C LEU A 25 -14.72 -1.22 -23.11
N LEU A 26 -15.56 -0.18 -23.17
CA LEU A 26 -15.68 0.82 -22.11
C LEU A 26 -16.24 0.23 -20.80
N LEU A 27 -17.18 -0.72 -20.88
CA LEU A 27 -17.73 -1.39 -19.70
C LEU A 27 -16.71 -2.30 -19.00
N SER A 28 -15.82 -2.97 -19.76
CA SER A 28 -14.76 -3.80 -19.20
C SER A 28 -13.70 -3.01 -18.43
N VAL A 29 -13.40 -1.79 -18.85
CA VAL A 29 -12.44 -0.91 -18.15
C VAL A 29 -12.92 -0.55 -16.75
N SER A 30 -14.23 -0.29 -16.57
CA SER A 30 -14.81 0.06 -15.26
C SER A 30 -14.85 -1.10 -14.27
N LEU A 31 -14.95 -2.35 -14.76
CA LEU A 31 -15.00 -3.52 -13.87
C LEU A 31 -13.65 -3.85 -13.23
N SER A 32 -12.54 -3.46 -13.86
CA SER A 32 -11.18 -3.71 -13.34
C SER A 32 -10.84 -2.88 -12.09
N GLU A 33 -11.55 -1.78 -11.83
CA GLU A 33 -11.31 -0.94 -10.64
C GLU A 33 -12.08 -1.44 -9.40
N VAL A 34 -13.24 -2.07 -9.60
CA VAL A 34 -14.16 -2.48 -8.52
C VAL A 34 -13.62 -3.66 -7.68
N SER A 35 -12.65 -4.43 -8.20
CA SER A 35 -12.11 -5.61 -7.51
C SER A 35 -11.12 -5.31 -6.37
N SER A 36 -10.79 -4.04 -6.07
CA SER A 36 -9.72 -3.72 -5.10
C SER A 36 -10.17 -3.18 -3.74
N LYS A 37 -11.47 -2.96 -3.51
CA LYS A 37 -11.98 -2.59 -2.17
C LYS A 37 -12.25 -3.83 -1.30
N GLY A 38 -11.18 -4.55 -0.98
CA GLY A 38 -11.20 -5.51 0.12
C GLY A 38 -11.47 -4.76 1.45
N ARG A 39 -12.31 -5.34 2.30
CA ARG A 39 -12.60 -4.84 3.66
C ARG A 39 -11.28 -4.53 4.36
N ALA A 40 -11.09 -3.26 4.73
CA ALA A 40 -9.83 -2.71 5.27
C ALA A 40 -9.36 -3.33 6.61
N PHE A 41 -10.08 -4.32 7.14
CA PHE A 41 -9.78 -5.02 8.39
C PHE A 41 -9.37 -6.49 8.22
N ASP A 42 -9.46 -7.08 7.02
CA ASP A 42 -9.26 -8.54 6.80
C ASP A 42 -7.86 -8.94 6.29
N ARG A 43 -6.94 -7.99 6.01
CA ARG A 43 -5.54 -8.32 5.69
C ARG A 43 -4.59 -7.48 6.52
N VAL A 44 -4.04 -8.10 7.56
CA VAL A 44 -2.76 -7.65 8.12
C VAL A 44 -1.73 -7.76 6.97
N PRO A 45 -1.04 -6.68 6.59
CA PRO A 45 -0.03 -6.75 5.54
C PRO A 45 1.05 -7.75 5.97
N PHE A 46 1.40 -8.67 5.08
CA PHE A 46 2.49 -9.61 5.36
C PHE A 46 3.80 -9.06 4.79
N TYR A 47 4.90 -9.33 5.50
CA TYR A 47 6.24 -8.97 5.09
C TYR A 47 7.06 -10.23 4.88
N GLU A 48 7.78 -10.31 3.77
CA GLU A 48 8.67 -11.43 3.44
C GLU A 48 10.02 -10.92 2.97
N ALA A 49 11.07 -11.72 3.15
CA ALA A 49 12.38 -11.46 2.57
C ALA A 49 12.59 -12.39 1.36
N ARG A 50 12.92 -11.83 0.19
CA ARG A 50 13.14 -12.57 -1.05
C ARG A 50 14.40 -12.07 -1.72
N GLY A 51 15.43 -12.91 -1.80
CA GLY A 51 16.69 -12.57 -2.49
C GLY A 51 17.37 -11.30 -1.92
N GLY A 52 17.29 -11.09 -0.60
CA GLY A 52 17.86 -9.91 0.06
C GLY A 52 16.98 -8.65 0.02
N VAL A 53 15.79 -8.71 -0.58
CA VAL A 53 14.83 -7.60 -0.63
C VAL A 53 13.67 -7.86 0.33
N ILE A 54 13.20 -6.80 0.99
CA ILE A 54 11.98 -6.85 1.81
C ILE A 54 10.78 -6.58 0.91
N CYS A 55 9.79 -7.45 0.95
CA CYS A 55 8.54 -7.32 0.22
C CYS A 55 7.37 -7.14 1.18
N ARG A 56 6.47 -6.20 0.87
CA ARG A 56 5.16 -6.05 1.50
C ARG A 56 4.10 -6.53 0.54
N ASP A 57 3.33 -7.54 0.93
CA ASP A 57 2.29 -8.14 0.08
C ASP A 57 2.81 -8.54 -1.32
N GLY A 58 4.03 -9.09 -1.36
CA GLY A 58 4.73 -9.49 -2.60
C GLY A 58 5.34 -8.35 -3.42
N ARG A 59 5.23 -7.09 -2.98
CA ARG A 59 5.85 -5.92 -3.64
C ARG A 59 7.14 -5.52 -2.92
N PRO A 60 8.27 -5.36 -3.63
CA PRO A 60 9.51 -4.92 -3.01
C PRO A 60 9.37 -3.51 -2.43
N ILE A 61 9.92 -3.30 -1.25
CA ILE A 61 9.95 -2.01 -0.56
C ILE A 61 11.37 -1.68 -0.11
N ASN A 62 11.71 -0.39 -0.12
CA ASN A 62 12.94 0.12 0.49
C ASN A 62 12.60 0.73 1.84
N LEU A 63 13.37 0.40 2.87
CA LEU A 63 13.25 1.02 4.19
C LEU A 63 14.30 2.13 4.33
N PHE A 64 13.83 3.37 4.29
CA PHE A 64 14.61 4.54 4.66
C PHE A 64 14.32 4.83 6.13
N GLY A 65 15.14 4.23 6.98
CA GLY A 65 14.93 4.19 8.41
C GLY A 65 15.84 5.12 9.20
N LEU A 66 15.37 5.54 10.36
CA LEU A 66 16.20 6.09 11.44
C LEU A 66 16.02 5.29 12.73
N SER A 67 16.90 5.52 13.69
CA SER A 67 16.81 4.93 15.03
C SER A 67 16.25 5.95 16.03
N TRP A 68 15.26 5.55 16.84
CA TRP A 68 14.75 6.36 17.95
C TRP A 68 14.90 5.60 19.26
N PHE A 69 15.89 6.02 20.05
CA PHE A 69 16.34 5.35 21.26
C PHE A 69 15.56 5.83 22.50
N GLY A 70 15.55 5.01 23.54
CA GLY A 70 15.12 5.35 24.89
C GLY A 70 14.37 4.27 25.65
N PHE A 71 13.66 3.39 24.96
CA PHE A 71 13.03 2.24 25.63
C PHE A 71 14.04 1.25 26.21
N GLU A 72 15.31 1.34 25.83
CA GLU A 72 16.41 0.59 26.44
C GLU A 72 16.97 1.20 27.72
N THR A 73 16.59 2.45 28.03
CA THR A 73 17.05 3.16 29.23
C THR A 73 16.05 3.00 30.38
N CYS A 74 16.44 3.45 31.58
CA CYS A 74 15.57 3.42 32.76
C CYS A 74 14.30 4.28 32.64
N ASP A 75 14.19 5.09 31.58
CA ASP A 75 13.01 5.93 31.31
C ASP A 75 11.87 5.16 30.65
N TYR A 76 12.14 3.97 30.07
CA TYR A 76 11.16 3.11 29.39
C TYR A 76 10.30 3.83 28.33
N VAL A 77 10.85 4.90 27.74
CA VAL A 77 10.19 5.72 26.74
C VAL A 77 11.25 6.30 25.81
N VAL A 78 10.85 6.62 24.58
CA VAL A 78 11.74 7.31 23.64
C VAL A 78 12.23 8.65 24.19
N HIS A 79 13.51 8.96 23.97
CA HIS A 79 14.11 10.24 24.36
C HIS A 79 13.57 11.39 23.49
N GLY A 80 13.62 12.62 24.03
CA GLY A 80 13.23 13.86 23.34
C GLY A 80 11.79 14.30 23.59
N LEU A 81 10.96 13.48 24.25
CA LEU A 81 9.56 13.83 24.54
C LEU A 81 9.42 15.01 25.52
N TRP A 82 10.45 15.31 26.31
CA TRP A 82 10.49 16.49 27.19
C TRP A 82 10.67 17.82 26.43
N ALA A 83 11.16 17.76 25.19
CA ALA A 83 11.47 18.95 24.38
C ALA A 83 10.49 19.13 23.21
N VAL A 84 10.00 18.03 22.62
CA VAL A 84 9.18 18.05 21.40
C VAL A 84 8.00 17.08 21.53
N ASN A 85 6.84 17.47 21.02
CA ASN A 85 5.69 16.58 20.93
C ASN A 85 5.97 15.42 19.95
N TRP A 86 5.69 14.18 20.35
CA TRP A 86 5.98 13.00 19.52
C TRP A 86 5.31 13.03 18.15
N ARG A 87 4.09 13.57 18.03
CA ARG A 87 3.40 13.65 16.73
C ARG A 87 4.11 14.59 15.77
N GLU A 88 4.60 15.69 16.31
CA GLU A 88 5.33 16.70 15.57
C GLU A 88 6.68 16.16 15.09
N LEU A 89 7.38 15.43 15.95
CA LEU A 89 8.61 14.73 15.57
C LEU A 89 8.33 13.69 14.45
N LEU A 90 7.30 12.85 14.59
CA LEU A 90 6.94 11.88 13.54
C LEU A 90 6.53 12.55 12.22
N ARG A 91 5.88 13.72 12.28
CA ARG A 91 5.56 14.52 11.09
C ARG A 91 6.84 14.96 10.39
N GLN A 92 7.80 15.52 11.12
CA GLN A 92 9.09 15.94 10.56
C GLN A 92 9.86 14.76 9.95
N VAL A 93 9.90 13.61 10.64
CA VAL A 93 10.53 12.39 10.13
C VAL A 93 9.92 11.97 8.78
N LYS A 94 8.60 12.03 8.66
CA LYS A 94 7.90 11.76 7.41
C LYS A 94 8.19 12.81 6.32
N GLU A 95 8.26 14.09 6.68
CA GLU A 95 8.56 15.19 5.74
C GLU A 95 9.98 15.13 5.21
N LEU A 96 10.93 14.62 5.99
CA LEU A 96 12.30 14.33 5.57
C LEU A 96 12.40 13.09 4.67
N GLY A 97 11.31 12.36 4.46
CA GLY A 97 11.24 11.21 3.54
C GLY A 97 11.56 9.86 4.18
N PHE A 98 11.71 9.78 5.51
CA PHE A 98 11.85 8.49 6.19
C PHE A 98 10.51 7.75 6.23
N ASN A 99 10.57 6.42 6.11
CA ASN A 99 9.40 5.55 6.12
C ASN A 99 9.47 4.42 7.16
N ALA A 100 10.54 4.37 7.94
CA ALA A 100 10.73 3.39 9.00
C ALA A 100 11.41 4.03 10.22
N ILE A 101 11.05 3.55 11.41
CA ILE A 101 11.72 3.90 12.67
C ILE A 101 12.07 2.60 13.37
N ARG A 102 13.35 2.40 13.66
CA ARG A 102 13.82 1.33 14.55
C ARG A 102 13.69 1.82 15.98
N ILE A 103 12.95 1.08 16.79
CA ILE A 103 12.84 1.30 18.23
C ILE A 103 13.75 0.31 18.94
N GLN A 104 14.70 0.83 19.73
CA GLN A 104 15.53 0.05 20.62
C GLN A 104 14.79 -0.14 21.94
N SER A 105 14.56 -1.37 22.37
CA SER A 105 13.95 -1.69 23.67
C SER A 105 14.83 -2.65 24.45
N ALA A 106 14.96 -2.43 25.75
CA ALA A 106 15.51 -3.42 26.68
C ALA A 106 14.36 -4.25 27.26
N LEU A 107 14.67 -5.49 27.64
CA LEU A 107 13.74 -6.28 28.45
C LEU A 107 13.65 -5.66 29.84
N PRO A 108 12.45 -5.44 30.41
CA PRO A 108 12.35 -4.96 31.77
C PRO A 108 12.84 -6.05 32.75
N PRO A 109 13.48 -5.67 33.88
CA PRO A 109 14.10 -6.62 34.82
C PRO A 109 13.15 -7.71 35.34
N SER A 110 11.85 -7.42 35.42
CA SER A 110 10.82 -8.37 35.86
C SER A 110 10.57 -9.53 34.89
N THR A 111 11.04 -9.42 33.64
CA THR A 111 10.82 -10.46 32.61
C THR A 111 11.82 -11.62 32.74
N GLU A 112 13.01 -11.37 33.31
CA GLU A 112 14.02 -12.41 33.51
C GLU A 112 13.60 -13.47 34.54
N LEU A 113 12.76 -13.09 35.51
CA LEU A 113 12.30 -14.00 36.58
C LEU A 113 11.30 -15.08 36.10
N SER A 114 10.89 -15.04 34.83
CA SER A 114 9.82 -15.88 34.28
C SER A 114 10.26 -16.83 33.17
N LEU A 115 11.54 -16.82 32.78
CA LEU A 115 12.06 -17.73 31.76
C LEU A 115 12.45 -19.07 32.41
N PRO A 116 11.99 -20.22 31.87
CA PRO A 116 12.52 -21.51 32.28
C PRO A 116 14.01 -21.59 31.87
N ALA A 117 14.85 -22.06 32.81
CA ALA A 117 16.28 -22.29 32.60
C ALA A 117 16.57 -23.35 31.54
#